data_AF-A0AAV9ZVH3-F1
#
_entry.id   AF-A0AAV9ZVH3-F1
#
_cell.length_a   1.000
_cell.length_b   1.000
_cell.length_c   1.000
_cell.angle_alpha   90.00
_cell.angle_beta   90.00
_cell.angle_gamma   90.00
#
_symmetry.space_group_name_H-M   'P 1'
#
loop_
_entity.id
_entity.type
_entity.pdbx_description
1 polymer ?
#
loop_
_entity_poly.entity_id
_entity_poly.type
_entity_poly.pdbx_seq_one_letter_code
_entity_poly.pdbx_strand_id
1 'polypeptide(L)'
;MVLTRSAAKALARKPITESLPNEVLASVAMEAPNQSLLALCQTSRLFRDIATPALYRSVVLSTPNEAQNFIRTMQGSRGESVSGSVRRFTLLDEEVPLDLTPEVVVELTSDSHFPRLSTFRYTIKSTSVKLMAPFLNRHQTITSLSLTQKQLLSVDLSHTIQLPRLKRWYGPISLLSSFDLHAASLNWVDLIVYPHMVDFATPLRQLSKQDDLEVLEFICAADTVDETAIVGHIADYLPSVQVIKFKAMRRVYPTVSQENAPVMAKHLEKLKALLMLEFVGENECSFHDDSAILQLWHRACKTLTLVNINGTEWGRITKGFMALRDL
;
A
#
# COMPACT_ATOMS: atom_id res chain seq x y z
N MET A 1 -2.21 -37.25 -66.31
CA MET A 1 -2.56 -35.98 -65.66
C MET A 1 -2.10 -36.06 -64.21
N VAL A 2 -0.91 -35.53 -63.93
CA VAL A 2 -0.19 -35.67 -62.65
C VAL A 2 -0.49 -34.44 -61.80
N LEU A 3 -1.35 -34.58 -60.81
CA LEU A 3 -1.51 -33.57 -59.77
C LEU A 3 -0.44 -33.81 -58.70
N THR A 4 0.51 -32.88 -58.67
CA THR A 4 1.74 -32.88 -57.89
C THR A 4 1.50 -32.88 -56.38
N ARG A 5 2.20 -33.78 -55.66
CA ARG A 5 2.41 -33.78 -54.18
C ARG A 5 3.01 -32.47 -53.60
N SER A 6 3.24 -31.44 -54.42
CA SER A 6 3.89 -30.19 -54.05
C SER A 6 2.98 -29.17 -53.36
N ALA A 7 1.65 -29.25 -53.52
CA ALA A 7 0.73 -28.29 -52.92
C ALA A 7 0.38 -28.60 -51.45
N ALA A 8 0.45 -29.88 -51.05
CA ALA A 8 0.17 -30.30 -49.66
C ALA A 8 1.31 -29.96 -48.68
N LYS A 9 2.51 -29.65 -49.17
CA LYS A 9 3.66 -29.25 -48.33
C LYS A 9 3.71 -27.74 -48.05
N ALA A 10 2.96 -26.93 -48.80
CA ALA A 10 2.89 -25.47 -48.63
C ALA A 10 1.84 -25.00 -47.62
N LEU A 11 1.03 -25.93 -47.08
CA LEU A 11 0.01 -25.70 -46.05
C LEU A 11 0.38 -26.27 -44.68
N ALA A 12 1.65 -26.64 -44.48
CA ALA A 12 2.25 -26.65 -43.14
C ALA A 12 2.38 -25.19 -42.69
N ARG A 13 1.24 -24.57 -42.36
CA ARG A 13 1.15 -23.23 -41.79
C ARG A 13 2.14 -23.21 -40.63
N LYS A 14 3.17 -22.37 -40.73
CA LYS A 14 4.04 -22.08 -39.60
C LYS A 14 3.14 -21.89 -38.38
N PRO A 15 3.40 -22.58 -37.27
CA PRO A 15 2.58 -22.42 -36.08
C PRO A 15 2.50 -20.91 -35.78
N ILE A 16 1.29 -20.42 -35.51
CA ILE A 16 0.98 -18.98 -35.34
C ILE A 16 1.95 -18.32 -34.33
N THR A 17 2.51 -19.11 -33.42
CA THR A 17 3.54 -18.74 -32.45
C THR A 17 4.85 -18.21 -33.06
N GLU A 18 5.20 -18.56 -34.29
CA GLU A 18 6.36 -17.99 -35.00
C GLU A 18 6.05 -16.64 -35.69
N SER A 19 4.78 -16.23 -35.75
CA SER A 19 4.35 -15.03 -36.45
C SER A 19 4.03 -13.84 -35.55
N LEU A 20 3.88 -14.07 -34.24
CA LEU A 20 3.57 -13.00 -33.29
C LEU A 20 4.85 -12.39 -32.73
N PRO A 21 4.99 -11.05 -32.70
CA PRO A 21 6.09 -10.37 -32.02
C PRO A 21 6.15 -10.73 -30.53
N ASN A 22 7.37 -10.79 -29.98
CA ASN A 22 7.60 -11.16 -28.58
C ASN A 22 6.91 -10.21 -27.60
N GLU A 23 6.74 -8.94 -27.98
CA GLU A 23 6.07 -7.91 -27.19
C GLU A 23 4.58 -8.23 -27.01
N VAL A 24 3.94 -8.76 -28.07
CA VAL A 24 2.53 -9.18 -28.03
C VAL A 24 2.39 -10.41 -27.15
N LEU A 25 3.28 -11.39 -27.30
CA LEU A 25 3.28 -12.59 -26.47
C LEU A 25 3.55 -12.28 -24.99
N ALA A 26 4.47 -11.35 -24.71
CA ALA A 26 4.72 -10.88 -23.35
C ALA A 26 3.52 -10.15 -22.76
N SER A 27 2.81 -9.35 -23.56
CA SER A 27 1.58 -8.68 -23.12
C SER A 27 0.48 -9.69 -22.80
N VAL A 28 0.30 -10.72 -23.63
CA VAL A 28 -0.65 -11.81 -23.38
C VAL A 28 -0.27 -12.60 -22.12
N ALA A 29 1.02 -12.93 -21.95
CA ALA A 29 1.50 -13.60 -20.75
C ALA A 29 1.26 -12.75 -19.49
N MET A 30 1.27 -11.42 -19.60
CA MET A 30 1.09 -10.55 -18.44
C MET A 30 -0.33 -10.55 -17.86
N GLU A 31 -1.31 -10.95 -18.67
CA GLU A 31 -2.71 -11.07 -18.26
C GLU A 31 -3.12 -12.55 -17.99
N ALA A 32 -2.23 -13.50 -18.25
CA ALA A 32 -2.54 -14.92 -18.13
C ALA A 32 -2.51 -15.40 -16.66
N PRO A 33 -3.39 -16.33 -16.26
CA PRO A 33 -3.33 -16.95 -14.93
C PRO A 33 -2.03 -17.73 -14.71
N ASN A 34 -1.55 -17.79 -13.46
CA ASN A 34 -0.32 -18.50 -13.10
C ASN A 34 -0.27 -19.96 -13.57
N GLN A 35 -1.41 -20.68 -13.53
CA GLN A 35 -1.49 -22.05 -14.04
C GLN A 35 -1.17 -22.13 -15.55
N SER A 36 -1.67 -21.17 -16.32
CA SER A 36 -1.38 -21.09 -17.76
C SER A 36 0.08 -20.70 -18.02
N LEU A 37 0.64 -19.79 -17.22
CA LEU A 37 2.05 -19.42 -17.30
C LEU A 37 2.99 -20.58 -16.99
N LEU A 38 2.66 -21.40 -15.98
CA LEU A 38 3.40 -22.62 -15.67
C LEU A 38 3.36 -23.62 -16.83
N ALA A 39 2.19 -23.82 -17.43
CA ALA A 39 2.05 -24.66 -18.62
C ALA A 39 2.90 -24.12 -19.78
N LEU A 40 2.84 -22.80 -20.04
CA LEU A 40 3.64 -22.14 -21.08
C LEU A 40 5.14 -22.34 -20.87
N CYS A 41 5.64 -22.20 -19.64
CA CYS A 41 7.05 -22.44 -19.31
C CYS A 41 7.55 -23.86 -19.64
N GLN A 42 6.64 -24.84 -19.69
CA GLN A 42 6.94 -26.23 -20.01
C GLN A 42 6.87 -26.52 -21.51
N THR A 43 6.18 -25.70 -22.31
CA THR A 43 5.98 -25.97 -23.76
C THR A 43 7.23 -25.74 -24.61
N SER A 44 7.96 -24.64 -24.41
CA SER A 44 9.14 -24.30 -25.23
C SER A 44 10.08 -23.35 -24.51
N ARG A 45 11.31 -23.20 -25.01
CA ARG A 45 12.27 -22.21 -24.50
C ARG A 45 11.77 -20.77 -24.68
N LEU A 46 11.22 -20.43 -25.86
CA LEU A 46 10.67 -19.11 -26.13
C LEU A 46 9.56 -18.75 -25.13
N PHE A 47 8.60 -19.65 -24.93
CA PHE A 47 7.51 -19.42 -23.98
C PHE A 47 8.00 -19.38 -22.54
N ARG A 48 9.03 -20.16 -22.19
CA ARG A 48 9.68 -20.03 -20.87
C ARG A 48 10.30 -18.65 -20.67
N ASP A 49 11.02 -18.14 -21.65
CA ASP A 49 11.67 -16.83 -21.58
C ASP A 49 10.64 -15.68 -21.49
N ILE A 50 9.46 -15.86 -22.07
CA ILE A 50 8.34 -14.89 -22.03
C ILE A 50 7.50 -15.02 -20.76
N ALA A 51 7.15 -16.25 -20.35
CA ALA A 51 6.23 -16.52 -19.25
C ALA A 51 6.92 -16.43 -17.88
N THR A 52 8.22 -16.73 -17.78
CA THR A 52 8.96 -16.66 -16.51
C THR A 52 8.91 -15.24 -15.91
N PRO A 53 9.22 -14.15 -16.65
CA PRO A 53 9.10 -12.80 -16.10
C PRO A 53 7.69 -12.45 -15.63
N ALA A 54 6.66 -12.90 -16.38
CA ALA A 54 5.26 -12.68 -16.01
C ALA A 54 4.90 -13.42 -14.72
N LEU A 55 5.30 -14.69 -14.61
CA LEU A 55 5.03 -15.56 -13.47
C LEU A 55 5.66 -15.02 -12.17
N TYR A 56 6.89 -14.50 -12.25
CA TYR A 56 7.61 -13.99 -11.09
C TYR A 56 7.45 -12.48 -10.86
N ARG A 57 6.60 -11.80 -11.63
CA ARG A 57 6.36 -10.35 -11.47
C ARG A 57 5.80 -10.02 -10.09
N SER A 58 4.89 -10.85 -9.59
CA SER A 58 4.24 -10.69 -8.29
C SER A 58 4.41 -11.98 -7.49
N VAL A 59 5.22 -11.91 -6.45
CA VAL A 59 5.53 -13.03 -5.58
C VAL A 59 4.78 -12.85 -4.28
N VAL A 60 3.84 -13.77 -4.02
CA VAL A 60 3.07 -13.83 -2.79
C VAL A 60 3.42 -15.15 -2.13
N LEU A 61 3.94 -15.09 -0.90
CA LEU A 61 4.39 -16.26 -0.14
C LEU A 61 3.61 -16.26 1.17
N SER A 62 3.05 -17.41 1.53
CA SER A 62 2.20 -17.55 2.74
C SER A 62 3.00 -17.87 3.97
N THR A 63 4.19 -18.47 3.79
CA THR A 63 5.01 -18.91 4.92
C THR A 63 6.43 -18.38 4.89
N PRO A 64 7.05 -18.24 6.06
CA PRO A 64 8.47 -18.01 6.21
C PRO A 64 9.39 -18.94 5.43
N ASN A 65 9.09 -20.24 5.47
CA ASN A 65 9.87 -21.25 4.77
C ASN A 65 9.83 -21.06 3.26
N GLU A 66 8.66 -20.73 2.70
CA GLU A 66 8.53 -20.42 1.28
C GLU A 66 9.38 -19.22 0.89
N ALA A 67 9.35 -18.15 1.70
CA ALA A 67 10.18 -16.97 1.47
C ALA A 67 11.68 -17.27 1.55
N GLN A 68 12.13 -18.03 2.52
CA GLN A 68 13.54 -18.41 2.61
C GLN A 68 13.98 -19.30 1.44
N ASN A 69 13.16 -20.28 1.06
CA ASN A 69 13.43 -21.16 -0.09
C ASN A 69 13.42 -20.38 -1.41
N PHE A 70 12.48 -19.45 -1.56
CA PHE A 70 12.41 -18.56 -2.70
C PHE A 70 13.66 -17.68 -2.81
N ILE A 71 14.04 -17.01 -1.72
CA ILE A 71 15.25 -16.17 -1.66
C ILE A 71 16.50 -16.99 -2.01
N ARG A 72 16.65 -18.18 -1.41
CA ARG A 72 17.80 -19.07 -1.69
C ARG A 72 17.84 -19.50 -3.15
N THR A 73 16.67 -19.77 -3.76
CA THR A 73 16.56 -20.09 -5.19
C THR A 73 16.98 -18.90 -6.07
N MET A 74 16.65 -17.68 -5.64
CA MET A 74 16.99 -16.44 -6.37
C MET A 74 18.47 -16.06 -6.29
N GLN A 75 19.21 -16.54 -5.29
CA GLN A 75 20.64 -16.27 -5.15
C GLN A 75 21.54 -17.12 -6.07
N GLY A 76 21.00 -18.17 -6.71
CA GLY A 76 21.76 -18.99 -7.66
C GLY A 76 21.95 -18.31 -9.02
N SER A 77 22.87 -18.82 -9.84
CA SER A 77 23.15 -18.30 -11.20
C SER A 77 21.94 -18.26 -12.13
N ARG A 78 20.95 -19.13 -11.93
CA ARG A 78 19.66 -19.10 -12.65
C ARG A 78 18.69 -18.07 -12.06
N GLY A 79 18.84 -17.77 -10.78
CA GLY A 79 18.00 -16.85 -10.00
C GLY A 79 18.17 -15.39 -10.37
N GLU A 80 19.35 -14.97 -10.84
CA GLU A 80 19.60 -13.57 -11.27
C GLU A 80 18.64 -13.10 -12.37
N SER A 81 18.34 -13.96 -13.35
CA SER A 81 17.38 -13.62 -14.41
C SER A 81 15.95 -13.42 -13.87
N VAL A 82 15.60 -14.18 -12.83
CA VAL A 82 14.27 -14.20 -12.24
C VAL A 82 14.11 -13.09 -11.21
N SER A 83 15.15 -12.79 -10.42
CA SER A 83 15.16 -11.68 -9.46
C SER A 83 14.96 -10.33 -10.15
N GLY A 84 15.50 -10.17 -11.36
CA GLY A 84 15.25 -9.02 -12.24
C GLY A 84 13.80 -8.92 -12.76
N SER A 85 12.96 -9.92 -12.53
CA SER A 85 11.54 -9.92 -12.91
C SER A 85 10.60 -9.59 -11.75
N VAL A 86 11.04 -9.77 -10.51
CA VAL A 86 10.24 -9.44 -9.32
C VAL A 86 9.96 -7.94 -9.26
N ARG A 87 8.68 -7.57 -9.18
CA ARG A 87 8.21 -6.17 -9.04
C ARG A 87 7.45 -5.96 -7.75
N ARG A 88 6.69 -6.97 -7.32
CA ARG A 88 5.94 -7.00 -6.07
C ARG A 88 6.36 -8.22 -5.28
N PHE A 89 6.74 -8.01 -4.03
CA PHE A 89 7.04 -9.06 -3.08
C PHE A 89 6.13 -8.89 -1.87
N THR A 90 5.34 -9.91 -1.57
CA THR A 90 4.42 -9.93 -0.43
C THR A 90 4.65 -11.22 0.34
N LEU A 91 5.04 -11.06 1.59
CA LEU A 91 5.00 -12.15 2.55
C LEU A 91 3.71 -12.00 3.36
N LEU A 92 2.75 -12.87 3.10
CA LEU A 92 1.58 -13.02 3.95
C LEU A 92 2.02 -13.72 5.23
N ASP A 93 1.38 -13.34 6.33
CA ASP A 93 1.51 -14.03 7.59
C ASP A 93 0.12 -14.62 7.86
N GLU A 94 -0.14 -15.80 7.27
CA GLU A 94 -1.35 -16.55 7.60
C GLU A 94 -1.39 -16.73 9.11
N GLU A 95 -2.56 -16.48 9.73
CA GLU A 95 -2.79 -16.69 11.15
C GLU A 95 -2.66 -18.18 11.46
N VAL A 96 -1.43 -18.67 11.61
CA VAL A 96 -1.19 -19.96 12.25
C VAL A 96 -1.65 -19.77 13.70
N PRO A 97 -2.62 -20.58 14.18
CA PRO A 97 -3.07 -20.52 15.56
C PRO A 97 -1.86 -20.57 16.50
N LEU A 98 -1.83 -19.62 17.45
CA LEU A 98 -0.68 -19.24 18.28
C LEU A 98 -0.04 -20.35 19.13
N ASP A 99 -0.50 -21.60 19.06
CA ASP A 99 -0.22 -22.57 20.12
C ASP A 99 0.88 -23.60 19.88
N LEU A 100 1.29 -24.01 18.66
CA LEU A 100 2.13 -25.23 18.57
C LEU A 100 3.16 -25.38 17.44
N THR A 101 3.55 -24.33 16.71
CA THR A 101 4.63 -24.48 15.70
C THR A 101 5.88 -23.67 16.04
N PRO A 102 7.09 -24.25 15.95
CA PRO A 102 8.33 -23.49 16.07
C PRO A 102 8.30 -22.35 15.07
N GLU A 103 8.45 -21.13 15.57
CA GLU A 103 8.38 -19.91 14.77
C GLU A 103 9.52 -19.94 13.73
N VAL A 104 9.19 -20.34 12.50
CA VAL A 104 10.12 -20.19 11.39
C VAL A 104 10.19 -18.69 11.13
N VAL A 105 11.35 -18.10 11.44
CA VAL A 105 11.66 -16.71 11.13
C VAL A 105 12.11 -16.66 9.67
N VAL A 106 11.45 -15.86 8.84
CA VAL A 106 12.06 -15.48 7.56
C VAL A 106 13.18 -14.54 7.91
N GLU A 107 14.40 -14.99 7.75
CA GLU A 107 15.52 -14.06 7.71
C GLU A 107 15.51 -13.44 6.31
N LEU A 108 15.06 -12.18 6.22
CA LEU A 108 15.43 -11.33 5.09
C LEU A 108 16.95 -11.34 5.03
N THR A 109 17.55 -12.11 4.12
CA THR A 109 19.00 -12.13 4.03
C THR A 109 19.44 -10.79 3.47
N SER A 110 20.49 -10.20 4.05
CA SER A 110 21.08 -8.96 3.54
C SER A 110 21.38 -9.08 2.05
N ASP A 111 21.74 -10.28 1.59
CA ASP A 111 22.23 -10.56 0.23
C ASP A 111 21.12 -10.75 -0.81
N SER A 112 19.86 -10.67 -0.40
CA SER A 112 18.74 -10.63 -1.34
C SER A 112 18.75 -9.30 -2.10
N HIS A 113 18.75 -9.37 -3.44
CA HIS A 113 18.68 -8.18 -4.29
C HIS A 113 17.68 -8.37 -5.44
N PHE A 114 16.67 -7.52 -5.46
CA PHE A 114 15.59 -7.46 -6.44
C PHE A 114 15.62 -6.09 -7.12
N PRO A 115 16.43 -5.89 -8.19
CA PRO A 115 16.78 -4.57 -8.72
C PRO A 115 15.62 -3.73 -9.24
N ARG A 116 14.43 -4.33 -9.35
CA ARG A 116 13.22 -3.69 -9.87
C ARG A 116 12.03 -3.83 -8.90
N LEU A 117 12.31 -4.17 -7.64
CA LEU A 117 11.30 -4.23 -6.59
C LEU A 117 10.68 -2.85 -6.39
N SER A 118 9.39 -2.74 -6.67
CA SER A 118 8.64 -1.48 -6.63
C SER A 118 7.63 -1.45 -5.49
N THR A 119 7.14 -2.61 -5.06
CA THR A 119 6.20 -2.77 -3.96
C THR A 119 6.72 -3.83 -3.00
N PHE A 120 6.87 -3.48 -1.73
CA PHE A 120 7.30 -4.39 -0.68
C PHE A 120 6.28 -4.40 0.46
N ARG A 121 5.77 -5.58 0.80
CA ARG A 121 4.88 -5.80 1.94
C ARG A 121 5.49 -6.83 2.88
N TYR A 122 5.58 -6.47 4.16
CA TYR A 122 6.23 -7.31 5.18
C TYR A 122 5.60 -7.14 6.57
N THR A 123 5.37 -8.26 7.25
CA THR A 123 4.99 -8.25 8.67
C THR A 123 6.23 -8.33 9.54
N ILE A 124 6.51 -7.26 10.28
CA ILE A 124 7.67 -7.14 11.17
C ILE A 124 7.55 -8.12 12.33
N LYS A 125 8.56 -9.00 12.42
CA LYS A 125 8.84 -9.84 13.59
C LYS A 125 10.03 -9.27 14.36
N SER A 126 10.03 -9.41 15.69
CA SER A 126 11.06 -8.86 16.58
C SER A 126 12.49 -9.29 16.18
N THR A 127 12.64 -10.54 15.74
CA THR A 127 13.90 -11.13 15.29
C THR A 127 14.42 -10.56 13.97
N SER A 128 13.54 -10.03 13.11
CA SER A 128 13.87 -9.60 11.73
C SER A 128 14.22 -8.12 11.58
N VAL A 129 14.03 -7.30 12.63
CA VAL A 129 14.20 -5.84 12.60
C VAL A 129 15.60 -5.43 12.11
N LYS A 130 16.64 -6.11 12.58
CA LYS A 130 18.04 -5.78 12.25
C LYS A 130 18.37 -5.95 10.76
N LEU A 131 17.67 -6.85 10.08
CA LEU A 131 17.92 -7.16 8.67
C LEU A 131 17.05 -6.31 7.73
N MET A 132 15.98 -5.72 8.24
CA MET A 132 15.04 -4.93 7.44
C MET A 132 15.69 -3.66 6.87
N ALA A 133 16.41 -2.89 7.70
CA ALA A 133 17.02 -1.65 7.22
C ALA A 133 18.08 -1.88 6.12
N PRO A 134 19.05 -2.83 6.27
CA PRO A 134 19.96 -3.18 5.18
C PRO A 134 19.24 -3.66 3.92
N PHE A 135 18.20 -4.48 4.06
CA PHE A 135 17.42 -4.95 2.92
C PHE A 135 16.76 -3.77 2.19
N LEU A 136 16.01 -2.91 2.90
CA LEU A 136 15.32 -1.78 2.28
C LEU A 136 16.29 -0.80 1.61
N ASN A 137 17.44 -0.51 2.25
CA ASN A 137 18.47 0.35 1.67
C ASN A 137 19.13 -0.22 0.41
N ARG A 138 19.08 -1.53 0.16
CA ARG A 138 19.51 -2.11 -1.13
C ARG A 138 18.47 -1.95 -2.24
N HIS A 139 17.22 -1.63 -1.92
CA HIS A 139 16.09 -1.61 -2.85
C HIS A 139 15.55 -0.20 -3.10
N GLN A 140 16.40 0.67 -3.66
CA GLN A 140 16.12 2.08 -3.95
C GLN A 140 14.98 2.31 -4.98
N THR A 141 14.50 1.25 -5.63
CA THR A 141 13.37 1.30 -6.58
C THR A 141 12.00 1.18 -5.93
N ILE A 142 11.93 0.94 -4.62
CA ILE A 142 10.66 0.81 -3.90
C ILE A 142 9.89 2.14 -3.98
N THR A 143 8.65 2.04 -4.47
CA THR A 143 7.70 3.16 -4.58
C THR A 143 6.52 3.02 -3.62
N SER A 144 6.25 1.80 -3.16
CA SER A 144 5.20 1.50 -2.19
C SER A 144 5.73 0.52 -1.15
N LEU A 145 5.68 0.94 0.11
CA LEU A 145 6.13 0.16 1.25
C LEU A 145 4.95 -0.09 2.19
N SER A 146 4.80 -1.32 2.66
CA SER A 146 3.76 -1.72 3.61
C SER A 146 4.38 -2.57 4.70
N LEU A 147 4.50 -2.04 5.91
CA LEU A 147 4.98 -2.79 7.06
C LEU A 147 3.86 -2.90 8.09
N THR A 148 3.58 -4.11 8.51
CA THR A 148 2.65 -4.40 9.61
C THR A 148 3.42 -4.93 10.80
N GLN A 149 2.87 -4.83 12.00
CA GLN A 149 3.53 -5.33 13.20
C GLN A 149 2.49 -6.04 14.07
N LYS A 150 2.70 -7.33 14.37
CA LYS A 150 1.76 -8.10 15.21
C LYS A 150 1.94 -7.83 16.71
N GLN A 151 3.17 -7.59 17.17
CA GLN A 151 3.49 -7.38 18.59
C GLN A 151 3.87 -5.92 18.85
N LEU A 152 3.33 -5.28 19.88
CA LEU A 152 3.51 -3.85 20.21
C LEU A 152 4.90 -3.48 20.76
N LEU A 153 5.97 -4.16 20.34
CA LEU A 153 7.31 -3.87 20.81
C LEU A 153 7.87 -2.62 20.12
N SER A 154 8.61 -1.79 20.85
CA SER A 154 9.36 -0.69 20.24
C SER A 154 10.38 -1.25 19.25
N VAL A 155 10.20 -0.96 17.97
CA VAL A 155 11.11 -1.38 16.91
C VAL A 155 12.16 -0.29 16.76
N ASP A 156 13.37 -0.54 17.26
CA ASP A 156 14.52 0.32 16.99
C ASP A 156 15.25 -0.18 15.75
N LEU A 157 15.17 0.61 14.68
CA LEU A 157 15.95 0.40 13.47
C LEU A 157 17.28 1.12 13.65
N SER A 158 18.34 0.34 13.87
CA SER A 158 19.70 0.84 14.10
C SER A 158 20.28 1.72 12.98
N HIS A 159 19.61 1.80 11.83
CA HIS A 159 20.05 2.56 10.67
C HIS A 159 18.88 3.32 10.06
N THR A 160 19.16 4.55 9.62
CA THR A 160 18.21 5.34 8.82
C THR A 160 17.98 4.66 7.47
N ILE A 161 16.71 4.53 7.09
CA ILE A 161 16.29 3.93 5.82
C ILE A 161 16.07 5.04 4.78
N GLN A 162 16.72 4.94 3.63
CA GLN A 162 16.61 5.87 2.52
C GLN A 162 15.89 5.20 1.35
N LEU A 163 14.72 5.74 1.00
CA LEU A 163 13.90 5.27 -0.12
C LEU A 163 13.46 6.47 -0.98
N PRO A 164 14.32 6.98 -1.87
CA PRO A 164 14.11 8.25 -2.56
C PRO A 164 12.97 8.22 -3.58
N ARG A 165 12.51 7.02 -3.96
CA ARG A 165 11.38 6.83 -4.88
C ARG A 165 10.08 6.48 -4.16
N LEU A 166 10.07 6.48 -2.83
CA LEU A 166 8.90 6.12 -2.04
C LEU A 166 7.81 7.17 -2.26
N LYS A 167 6.66 6.71 -2.74
CA LYS A 167 5.45 7.52 -2.96
C LYS A 167 4.33 7.15 -1.99
N ARG A 168 4.25 5.86 -1.65
CA ARG A 168 3.23 5.32 -0.76
C ARG A 168 3.83 4.61 0.43
N TRP A 169 3.36 4.96 1.62
CA TRP A 169 3.77 4.33 2.87
C TRP A 169 2.54 3.80 3.62
N TYR A 170 2.61 2.58 4.14
CA TYR A 170 1.61 1.97 5.01
C TYR A 170 2.29 1.29 6.21
N GLY A 171 2.03 1.74 7.43
CA GLY A 171 2.47 1.00 8.63
C GLY A 171 2.47 1.78 9.93
N PRO A 172 3.06 1.23 11.01
CA PRO A 172 3.09 1.88 12.31
C PRO A 172 3.71 3.29 12.26
N ILE A 173 3.02 4.27 12.84
CA ILE A 173 3.49 5.66 12.88
C ILE A 173 4.86 5.80 13.58
N SER A 174 5.16 4.94 14.56
CA SER A 174 6.43 4.92 15.29
C SER A 174 7.64 4.67 14.39
N LEU A 175 7.46 3.94 13.29
CA LEU A 175 8.54 3.59 12.38
C LEU A 175 8.95 4.73 11.45
N LEU A 176 8.09 5.75 11.27
CA LEU A 176 8.41 6.90 10.40
C LEU A 176 9.72 7.56 10.79
N SER A 177 10.03 7.59 12.09
CA SER A 177 11.25 8.19 12.63
C SER A 177 12.53 7.53 12.13
N SER A 178 12.44 6.27 11.69
CA SER A 178 13.56 5.51 11.14
C SER A 178 13.80 5.73 9.65
N PHE A 179 12.91 6.46 8.95
CA PHE A 179 13.05 6.74 7.52
C PHE A 179 13.53 8.18 7.29
N ASP A 180 14.43 8.34 6.33
CA ASP A 180 14.76 9.65 5.79
C ASP A 180 13.72 10.06 4.75
N LEU A 181 12.64 10.66 5.25
CA LEU A 181 11.52 11.09 4.40
C LEU A 181 11.90 12.23 3.47
N HIS A 182 12.94 13.01 3.78
CA HIS A 182 13.36 14.13 2.92
C HIS A 182 13.80 13.69 1.53
N ALA A 183 14.33 12.47 1.43
CA ALA A 183 14.72 11.90 0.14
C ALA A 183 13.51 11.41 -0.67
N ALA A 184 12.37 11.14 -0.01
CA ALA A 184 11.18 10.57 -0.62
C ALA A 184 10.25 11.66 -1.21
N SER A 185 9.31 11.21 -2.06
CA SER A 185 8.25 12.05 -2.62
C SER A 185 6.90 11.44 -2.25
N LEU A 186 6.61 11.40 -0.95
CA LEU A 186 5.40 10.79 -0.43
C LEU A 186 4.17 11.61 -0.81
N ASN A 187 3.22 10.97 -1.48
CA ASN A 187 1.90 11.55 -1.74
C ASN A 187 0.75 10.83 -1.01
N TRP A 188 1.02 9.62 -0.50
CA TRP A 188 0.03 8.81 0.21
C TRP A 188 0.67 8.13 1.43
N VAL A 189 0.07 8.32 2.60
CA VAL A 189 0.55 7.73 3.86
C VAL A 189 -0.61 7.13 4.66
N ASP A 190 -0.52 5.84 4.96
CA ASP A 190 -1.42 5.10 5.85
C ASP A 190 -0.70 4.80 7.18
N LEU A 191 -1.18 5.37 8.27
CA LEU A 191 -0.57 5.28 9.60
C LEU A 191 -1.37 4.35 10.49
N ILE A 192 -0.76 3.25 10.92
CA ILE A 192 -1.32 2.39 11.96
C ILE A 192 -1.04 3.04 13.32
N VAL A 193 -2.10 3.34 14.05
CA VAL A 193 -2.06 3.97 15.37
C VAL A 193 -2.47 2.95 16.43
N TYR A 194 -1.61 2.78 17.43
CA TYR A 194 -1.84 1.91 18.58
C TYR A 194 -2.18 2.73 19.82
N PRO A 195 -2.98 2.19 20.77
CA PRO A 195 -3.52 2.95 21.90
C PRO A 195 -2.45 3.53 22.84
N HIS A 196 -1.27 2.92 22.89
CA HIS A 196 -0.18 3.36 23.77
C HIS A 196 0.72 4.42 23.14
N MET A 197 0.45 4.84 21.90
CA MET A 197 1.27 5.86 21.23
C MET A 197 0.80 7.26 21.63
N VAL A 198 1.69 7.99 22.30
CA VAL A 198 1.39 9.29 22.90
C VAL A 198 1.90 10.46 22.04
N ASP A 199 2.86 10.23 21.14
CA ASP A 199 3.49 11.28 20.32
C ASP A 199 3.10 11.19 18.84
N PHE A 200 2.08 11.96 18.46
CA PHE A 200 1.71 12.20 17.06
C PHE A 200 2.49 13.37 16.44
N ALA A 201 2.98 14.29 17.27
CA ALA A 201 3.56 15.53 16.80
C ALA A 201 4.88 15.29 16.07
N THR A 202 5.75 14.42 16.60
CA THR A 202 7.06 14.14 15.99
C THR A 202 6.93 13.52 14.60
N PRO A 203 6.16 12.44 14.38
CA PRO A 203 6.00 11.85 13.06
C PRO A 203 5.31 12.79 12.06
N LEU A 204 4.29 13.54 12.49
CA LEU A 204 3.60 14.50 11.61
C LEU A 204 4.51 15.67 11.23
N ARG A 205 5.37 16.14 12.14
CA ARG A 205 6.40 17.14 11.82
C ARG A 205 7.42 16.60 10.81
N GLN A 206 7.75 15.30 10.84
CA GLN A 206 8.59 14.72 9.80
C GLN A 206 7.89 14.72 8.45
N LEU A 207 6.61 14.35 8.41
CA LEU A 207 5.78 14.40 7.20
C LEU A 207 5.58 15.84 6.68
N SER A 208 5.62 16.85 7.53
CA SER A 208 5.49 18.27 7.11
C SER A 208 6.58 18.76 6.16
N LYS A 209 7.66 17.99 6.02
CA LYS A 209 8.73 18.24 5.04
C LYS A 209 8.39 17.71 3.65
N GLN A 210 7.23 17.07 3.47
CA GLN A 210 6.76 16.57 2.20
C GLN A 210 5.80 17.59 1.58
N ASP A 211 6.24 18.23 0.50
CA ASP A 211 5.42 19.24 -0.18
C ASP A 211 4.23 18.61 -0.94
N ASP A 212 4.37 17.36 -1.37
CA ASP A 212 3.43 16.65 -2.23
C ASP A 212 2.46 15.71 -1.46
N LEU A 213 2.37 15.81 -0.13
CA LEU A 213 1.51 14.92 0.64
C LEU A 213 0.02 15.24 0.43
N GLU A 214 -0.65 14.40 -0.36
CA GLU A 214 -2.07 14.57 -0.71
C GLU A 214 -3.00 13.82 0.25
N VAL A 215 -2.67 12.57 0.56
CA VAL A 215 -3.55 11.64 1.29
C VAL A 215 -2.89 11.17 2.57
N LEU A 216 -3.62 11.31 3.68
CA LEU A 216 -3.24 10.81 4.99
C LEU A 216 -4.38 9.97 5.59
N GLU A 217 -4.16 8.67 5.73
CA GLU A 217 -5.08 7.74 6.36
C GLU A 217 -4.54 7.31 7.72
N PHE A 218 -5.39 7.33 8.75
CA PHE A 218 -5.11 6.83 10.08
C PHE A 218 -5.92 5.57 10.29
N ILE A 219 -5.25 4.46 10.57
CA ILE A 219 -5.86 3.19 10.89
C ILE A 219 -5.70 2.97 12.40
N CYS A 220 -6.73 3.36 13.14
CA CYS A 220 -6.78 3.33 14.59
C CYS A 220 -7.13 1.91 15.06
N ALA A 221 -6.20 1.27 15.78
CA ALA A 221 -6.41 -0.07 16.34
C ALA A 221 -7.17 -0.05 17.68
N ALA A 222 -7.51 1.14 18.22
CA ALA A 222 -8.11 1.29 19.54
C ALA A 222 -9.21 2.34 19.58
N ASP A 223 -10.13 2.13 20.54
CA ASP A 223 -11.32 2.95 20.78
C ASP A 223 -11.01 4.26 21.55
N THR A 224 -9.74 4.53 21.86
CA THR A 224 -9.32 5.65 22.73
C THR A 224 -8.59 6.77 21.99
N VAL A 225 -8.55 6.73 20.66
CA VAL A 225 -7.87 7.75 19.87
C VAL A 225 -8.77 8.96 19.75
N ASP A 226 -8.34 10.12 20.26
CA ASP A 226 -9.06 11.39 20.07
C ASP A 226 -8.78 11.93 18.67
N GLU A 227 -9.72 11.73 17.74
CA GLU A 227 -9.61 12.19 16.36
C GLU A 227 -9.51 13.71 16.28
N THR A 228 -10.14 14.43 17.22
CA THR A 228 -10.09 15.90 17.26
C THR A 228 -8.67 16.37 17.56
N ALA A 229 -8.01 15.72 18.52
CA ALA A 229 -6.60 15.98 18.80
C ALA A 229 -5.70 15.65 17.61
N ILE A 230 -5.93 14.52 16.93
CA ILE A 230 -5.17 14.16 15.73
C ILE A 230 -5.36 15.21 14.63
N VAL A 231 -6.60 15.60 14.32
CA VAL A 231 -6.88 16.64 13.33
C VAL A 231 -6.22 17.96 13.74
N GLY A 232 -6.17 18.28 15.04
CA GLY A 232 -5.40 19.42 15.54
C GLY A 232 -3.92 19.36 15.19
N HIS A 233 -3.27 18.21 15.39
CA HIS A 233 -1.88 18.03 14.99
C HIS A 233 -1.68 18.06 13.46
N ILE A 234 -2.59 17.46 12.68
CA ILE A 234 -2.54 17.54 11.21
C ILE A 234 -2.68 18.99 10.77
N ALA A 235 -3.62 19.73 11.35
CA ALA A 235 -3.86 21.14 11.04
C ALA A 235 -2.63 22.02 11.31
N ASP A 236 -1.86 21.71 12.35
CA ASP A 236 -0.67 22.47 12.72
C ASP A 236 0.56 22.11 11.85
N TYR A 237 0.69 20.84 11.43
CA TYR A 237 1.88 20.37 10.69
C TYR A 237 1.69 20.17 9.19
N LEU A 238 0.47 19.87 8.75
CA LEU A 238 0.13 19.45 7.37
C LEU A 238 -1.07 20.25 6.82
N PRO A 239 -1.01 21.60 6.79
CA PRO A 239 -2.15 22.42 6.39
C PRO A 239 -2.57 22.23 4.91
N SER A 240 -1.70 21.64 4.08
CA SER A 240 -1.91 21.42 2.65
C SER A 240 -2.44 20.01 2.30
N VAL A 241 -2.69 19.15 3.30
CA VAL A 241 -3.25 17.82 3.03
C VAL A 241 -4.63 17.93 2.40
N GLN A 242 -4.92 17.08 1.41
CA GLN A 242 -6.17 17.13 0.65
C GLN A 242 -7.20 16.11 1.15
N VAL A 243 -6.74 14.95 1.61
CA VAL A 243 -7.62 13.88 2.07
C VAL A 243 -7.15 13.40 3.43
N ILE A 244 -8.05 13.43 4.41
CA ILE A 244 -7.83 12.83 5.72
C ILE A 244 -8.84 11.70 5.90
N LYS A 245 -8.35 10.50 6.21
CA LYS A 245 -9.19 9.33 6.47
C LYS A 245 -8.91 8.80 7.87
N PHE A 246 -9.95 8.45 8.59
CA PHE A 246 -9.89 7.75 9.86
C PHE A 246 -10.58 6.40 9.66
N LYS A 247 -9.87 5.31 9.91
CA LYS A 247 -10.39 3.95 9.84
C LYS A 247 -10.22 3.24 11.19
N ALA A 248 -11.31 2.84 11.82
CA ALA A 248 -11.25 2.11 13.08
C ALA A 248 -11.22 0.62 12.78
N MET A 249 -10.28 -0.10 13.39
CA MET A 249 -10.25 -1.57 13.30
C MET A 249 -11.25 -2.25 14.25
N ARG A 250 -11.76 -1.52 15.26
CA ARG A 250 -12.69 -2.03 16.28
C ARG A 250 -13.87 -1.08 16.50
N ARG A 251 -14.92 -1.62 17.09
CA ARG A 251 -16.34 -1.27 16.91
C ARG A 251 -16.84 0.08 17.41
N VAL A 252 -16.02 1.01 17.89
CA VAL A 252 -16.58 2.26 18.42
C VAL A 252 -15.73 3.44 17.99
N TYR A 253 -16.17 4.10 16.91
CA TYR A 253 -15.91 5.53 16.85
C TYR A 253 -16.77 6.19 17.94
N PRO A 254 -16.21 7.07 18.77
CA PRO A 254 -17.02 8.13 19.33
C PRO A 254 -17.57 8.88 18.11
N THR A 255 -18.85 8.64 17.80
CA THR A 255 -19.63 9.49 16.91
C THR A 255 -19.25 10.91 17.25
N VAL A 256 -18.76 11.68 16.27
CA VAL A 256 -18.28 13.04 16.53
C VAL A 256 -19.35 13.76 17.32
N SER A 257 -19.06 13.97 18.61
CA SER A 257 -20.07 14.48 19.51
C SER A 257 -20.32 15.94 19.16
N GLN A 258 -21.56 16.40 19.41
CA GLN A 258 -21.86 17.83 19.30
C GLN A 258 -20.91 18.68 20.15
N GLU A 259 -20.36 18.12 21.23
CA GLU A 259 -19.38 18.77 22.11
C GLU A 259 -18.01 18.96 21.44
N ASN A 260 -17.55 17.98 20.64
CA ASN A 260 -16.25 18.03 19.98
C ASN A 260 -16.30 18.73 18.61
N ALA A 261 -17.48 18.81 17.98
CA ALA A 261 -17.65 19.41 16.67
C ALA A 261 -17.10 20.86 16.56
N PRO A 262 -17.28 21.78 17.53
CA PRO A 262 -16.68 23.11 17.49
C PRO A 262 -15.16 23.10 17.63
N VAL A 263 -14.59 22.15 18.37
CA VAL A 263 -13.13 22.01 18.52
C VAL A 263 -12.53 21.52 17.19
N MET A 264 -13.13 20.50 16.60
CA MET A 264 -12.80 20.01 15.26
C MET A 264 -12.86 21.15 14.22
N ALA A 265 -13.94 21.94 14.24
CA ALA A 265 -14.11 23.08 13.34
C ALA A 265 -12.93 24.09 13.43
N LYS A 266 -12.48 24.44 14.64
CA LYS A 266 -11.31 25.32 14.84
C LYS A 266 -10.03 24.75 14.22
N HIS A 267 -9.85 23.43 14.22
CA HIS A 267 -8.70 22.79 13.57
C HIS A 267 -8.86 22.78 12.06
N LEU A 268 -10.06 22.47 11.56
CA LEU A 268 -10.38 22.48 10.12
C LEU A 268 -10.18 23.87 9.48
N GLU A 269 -10.37 24.97 10.21
CA GLU A 269 -10.08 26.33 9.73
C GLU A 269 -8.62 26.54 9.27
N LYS A 270 -7.69 25.79 9.86
CA LYS A 270 -6.26 25.88 9.53
C LYS A 270 -5.89 25.04 8.30
N LEU A 271 -6.73 24.09 7.90
CA LEU A 271 -6.51 23.24 6.74
C LEU A 271 -6.92 23.99 5.47
N LYS A 272 -5.93 24.29 4.63
CA LYS A 272 -6.05 25.18 3.47
C LYS A 272 -6.43 24.47 2.18
N ALA A 273 -6.19 23.16 2.11
CA ALA A 273 -6.40 22.37 0.90
C ALA A 273 -7.25 21.10 1.14
N LEU A 274 -7.79 20.90 2.35
CA LEU A 274 -8.59 19.72 2.65
C LEU A 274 -9.83 19.68 1.75
N LEU A 275 -9.96 18.64 0.94
CA LEU A 275 -11.08 18.38 0.03
C LEU A 275 -12.04 17.34 0.60
N MET A 276 -11.51 16.33 1.29
CA MET A 276 -12.27 15.18 1.78
C MET A 276 -11.86 14.80 3.21
N LEU A 277 -12.87 14.59 4.05
CA LEU A 277 -12.72 14.02 5.39
C LEU A 277 -13.54 12.74 5.48
N GLU A 278 -12.92 11.62 5.81
CA GLU A 278 -13.57 10.31 5.84
C GLU A 278 -13.41 9.64 7.21
N PHE A 279 -14.49 9.08 7.73
CA PHE A 279 -14.54 8.27 8.92
C PHE A 279 -15.15 6.91 8.56
N VAL A 280 -14.42 5.81 8.77
CA VAL A 280 -14.83 4.45 8.42
C VAL A 280 -14.76 3.55 9.64
N GLY A 281 -15.91 3.21 10.22
CA GLY A 281 -16.07 2.23 11.28
C GLY A 281 -17.34 1.38 11.12
N GLU A 282 -17.59 0.49 12.08
CA GLU A 282 -18.65 -0.53 11.98
C GLU A 282 -20.05 -0.05 12.43
N ASN A 283 -20.18 1.15 13.02
CA ASN A 283 -21.45 1.61 13.59
C ASN A 283 -22.31 2.36 12.57
N GLU A 284 -23.63 2.16 12.66
CA GLU A 284 -24.61 2.97 11.93
C GLU A 284 -24.60 4.41 12.47
N CYS A 285 -24.40 5.40 11.60
CA CYS A 285 -24.50 6.82 11.97
C CYS A 285 -25.96 7.20 12.25
N SER A 286 -26.21 7.92 13.34
CA SER A 286 -27.53 8.49 13.62
C SER A 286 -27.69 9.84 12.89
N PHE A 287 -28.38 9.80 11.75
CA PHE A 287 -28.55 10.91 10.79
C PHE A 287 -29.05 12.27 11.32
N HIS A 288 -29.71 12.32 12.48
CA HIS A 288 -30.46 13.52 12.88
C HIS A 288 -29.60 14.65 13.47
N ASP A 289 -28.43 14.36 14.03
CA ASP A 289 -27.53 15.36 14.63
C ASP A 289 -26.38 15.81 13.70
N ASP A 290 -26.19 15.14 12.56
CA ASP A 290 -25.02 15.32 11.70
C ASP A 290 -25.08 16.61 10.85
N SER A 291 -26.28 17.08 10.48
CA SER A 291 -26.40 18.20 9.53
C SER A 291 -25.84 19.53 10.08
N ALA A 292 -26.03 19.81 11.37
CA ALA A 292 -25.50 21.01 12.01
C ALA A 292 -23.97 20.95 12.13
N ILE A 293 -23.44 19.77 12.47
CA ILE A 293 -22.00 19.49 12.54
C ILE A 293 -21.35 19.67 11.17
N LEU A 294 -21.92 19.06 10.13
CA LEU A 294 -21.43 19.16 8.75
C LEU A 294 -21.44 20.60 8.24
N GLN A 295 -22.51 21.37 8.53
CA GLN A 295 -22.55 22.80 8.19
C GLN A 295 -21.46 23.59 8.91
N LEU A 296 -21.23 23.31 10.19
CA LEU A 296 -20.17 23.96 10.98
C LEU A 296 -18.79 23.68 10.36
N TRP A 297 -18.50 22.42 10.03
CA TRP A 297 -17.22 22.03 9.42
C TRP A 297 -17.01 22.61 8.04
N HIS A 298 -18.05 22.62 7.19
CA HIS A 298 -17.96 23.28 5.89
C HIS A 298 -17.76 24.80 6.03
N ARG A 299 -18.37 25.46 7.02
CA ARG A 299 -18.11 26.89 7.26
C ARG A 299 -16.67 27.14 7.69
N ALA A 300 -16.14 26.28 8.55
CA ALA A 300 -14.76 26.33 9.02
C ALA A 300 -13.74 26.08 7.89
N CYS A 301 -13.88 24.99 7.13
CA CYS A 301 -13.00 24.67 6.01
C CYS A 301 -13.70 24.89 4.67
N LYS A 302 -13.36 25.99 4.00
CA LYS A 302 -13.96 26.36 2.72
C LYS A 302 -13.60 25.39 1.59
N THR A 303 -12.48 24.69 1.65
CA THR A 303 -12.07 23.71 0.65
C THR A 303 -12.73 22.35 0.85
N LEU A 304 -13.25 22.05 2.04
CA LEU A 304 -13.88 20.76 2.34
C LEU A 304 -15.14 20.59 1.48
N THR A 305 -15.08 19.66 0.53
CA THR A 305 -16.15 19.38 -0.43
C THR A 305 -16.94 18.14 -0.08
N LEU A 306 -16.29 17.14 0.54
CA LEU A 306 -16.88 15.85 0.84
C LEU A 306 -16.58 15.44 2.27
N VAL A 307 -17.60 15.01 2.99
CA VAL A 307 -17.46 14.31 4.27
C VAL A 307 -18.10 12.94 4.12
N ASN A 308 -17.34 11.87 4.33
CA ASN A 308 -17.88 10.51 4.33
C ASN A 308 -17.85 9.97 5.76
N ILE A 309 -18.99 9.53 6.27
CA ILE A 309 -19.11 8.94 7.60
C ILE A 309 -19.78 7.57 7.44
N ASN A 310 -19.01 6.51 7.71
CA ASN A 310 -19.42 5.10 7.62
C ASN A 310 -20.12 4.75 6.29
N GLY A 311 -19.56 5.25 5.18
CA GLY A 311 -20.08 5.01 3.83
C GLY A 311 -21.19 5.97 3.40
N THR A 312 -21.69 6.83 4.30
CA THR A 312 -22.64 7.89 3.95
C THR A 312 -21.89 9.14 3.51
N GLU A 313 -22.11 9.55 2.27
CA GLU A 313 -21.44 10.70 1.66
C GLU A 313 -22.25 11.99 1.77
N TRP A 314 -21.62 13.03 2.31
CA TRP A 314 -22.16 14.37 2.45
C TRP A 314 -21.33 15.35 1.62
N GLY A 315 -21.89 15.72 0.47
CA GLY A 315 -21.26 16.69 -0.44
C GLY A 315 -21.74 18.11 -0.18
N ARG A 316 -20.83 19.08 -0.24
CA ARG A 316 -21.22 20.50 -0.33
C ARG A 316 -21.87 20.73 -1.68
N ILE A 317 -23.11 21.21 -1.67
CA ILE A 317 -23.76 21.72 -2.89
C ILE A 317 -23.05 23.01 -3.28
N THR A 318 -22.13 22.91 -4.23
CA THR A 318 -21.60 24.08 -4.93
C THR A 318 -22.55 24.41 -6.09
N LYS A 319 -22.59 25.68 -6.52
CA LYS A 319 -23.52 26.16 -7.56
C LYS A 319 -23.43 25.41 -8.91
N GLY A 320 -22.48 24.49 -9.10
CA GLY A 320 -22.37 23.61 -10.27
C GLY A 320 -22.90 22.17 -10.09
N PHE A 321 -23.24 21.73 -8.88
CA PHE A 321 -23.60 20.33 -8.61
C PHE A 321 -25.01 19.93 -9.12
N MET A 322 -25.87 20.92 -9.39
CA MET A 322 -27.20 20.66 -9.96
C MET A 322 -27.19 20.31 -11.45
N ALA A 323 -26.06 20.45 -12.16
CA ALA A 323 -25.97 20.11 -13.58
C ALA A 323 -25.58 18.64 -13.86
N LEU A 324 -25.26 17.85 -12.82
CA LEU A 324 -24.76 16.47 -12.96
C LEU A 324 -25.77 15.39 -12.57
N ARG A 325 -26.98 15.76 -12.12
CA ARG A 325 -28.05 14.80 -11.78
C ARG A 325 -29.01 14.50 -12.93
N ASP A 326 -28.88 15.20 -14.05
CA ASP A 326 -29.68 15.02 -15.27
C ASP A 326 -28.87 14.40 -16.44
N LEU A 327 -27.77 13.70 -16.13
CA LEU A 327 -26.98 12.92 -17.11
C LEU A 327 -26.95 11.43 -16.77
#